data_AF-A0A382IJX6-F1
#
_entry.id   AF-A0A382IJX6-F1
#
_cell.length_a   1.000
_cell.length_b   1.000
_cell.length_c   1.000
_cell.angle_alpha   90.00
_cell.angle_beta   90.00
_cell.angle_gamma   90.00
#
_symmetry.space_group_name_H-M   'P 1'
#
loop_
_entity.id
_entity.type
_entity.pdbx_description
1 polymer ?
#
loop_
_entity_poly.entity_id
_entity_poly.type
_entity_poly.pdbx_seq_one_letter_code
_entity_poly.pdbx_strand_id
1 'polypeptide(L)'
;VTSLDQPTSEVVRVRGAESQVLPLVLDSPHSGTDYPPDFDHQADPARLRSAEDTHVHELFEGALDQGAVLVDALFPRSYIDPNRANTDFLPADLTAGDAIKLPFALVPPV
;
A
#
# COMPACT_ATOMS: atom_id res chain seq x y z
N VAL A 1 2.23 19.57 17.76
CA VAL A 1 1.31 18.59 17.15
C VAL A 1 2.11 17.32 16.97
N THR A 2 1.67 16.20 17.54
CA THR A 2 2.40 14.93 17.43
C THR A 2 2.36 14.47 15.98
N SER A 3 3.51 14.08 15.44
CA SER A 3 3.64 13.54 14.08
C SER A 3 3.09 12.12 14.03
N LEU A 4 2.35 11.80 12.96
CA LEU A 4 1.89 10.45 12.68
C LEU A 4 2.90 9.61 11.89
N ASP A 5 4.12 10.12 11.62
CA ASP A 5 5.13 9.45 10.80
C ASP A 5 5.66 8.15 11.42
N GLN A 6 4.84 7.10 11.34
CA GLN A 6 5.10 5.79 11.88
C GLN A 6 4.66 4.75 10.86
N PRO A 7 5.51 3.75 10.55
CA PRO A 7 5.06 2.58 9.81
C PRO A 7 4.09 1.78 10.69
N THR A 8 2.94 1.39 10.14
CA THR A 8 2.06 0.41 10.78
C THR A 8 2.39 -0.97 10.21
N SER A 9 2.90 -1.85 11.07
CA SER A 9 3.26 -3.23 10.74
C SER A 9 4.23 -3.38 9.54
N GLU A 10 5.01 -2.35 9.20
CA GLU A 10 5.91 -2.32 8.04
C GLU A 10 5.21 -2.45 6.66
N VAL A 11 3.88 -2.40 6.61
CA VAL A 11 3.09 -2.57 5.37
C VAL A 11 2.67 -1.24 4.77
N VAL A 12 2.24 -0.30 5.61
CA VAL A 12 1.91 1.07 5.20
C VAL A 12 2.55 2.08 6.12
N ARG A 13 2.82 3.28 5.59
CA ARG A 13 3.21 4.46 6.37
C ARG A 13 2.08 5.47 6.33
N VAL A 14 1.67 5.97 7.49
CA VAL A 14 0.72 7.08 7.58
C VAL A 14 1.52 8.34 7.92
N ARG A 15 1.32 9.43 7.19
CA ARG A 15 2.00 10.71 7.39
C ARG A 15 0.97 11.81 7.59
N GLY A 16 1.22 12.70 8.54
CA GLY A 16 0.31 13.79 8.90
C GLY A 16 0.39 14.15 10.38
N ALA A 17 -0.64 14.82 10.87
CA ALA A 17 -0.82 15.19 12.27
C ALA A 17 -1.91 14.37 12.94
N GLU A 18 -1.78 14.07 14.24
CA GLU A 18 -2.83 13.38 15.04
C GLU A 18 -4.20 14.07 14.94
N SER A 19 -4.21 15.40 14.80
CA SER A 19 -5.42 16.15 14.53
C SER A 19 -5.40 16.64 13.08
N GLN A 20 -6.11 15.91 12.21
CA GLN A 20 -6.30 16.31 10.82
C GLN A 20 -7.09 17.62 10.77
N VAL A 21 -6.53 18.64 10.10
CA VAL A 21 -7.14 19.99 9.99
C VAL A 21 -7.70 20.28 8.59
N LEU A 22 -7.39 19.42 7.62
CA LEU A 22 -7.94 19.44 6.26
C LEU A 22 -8.62 18.09 5.99
N PRO A 23 -9.91 18.03 5.56
CA PRO A 23 -10.62 16.79 5.28
C PRO A 23 -10.17 16.16 3.94
N LEU A 24 -8.87 15.91 3.83
CA LEU A 24 -8.21 15.33 2.67
C LEU A 24 -7.28 14.21 3.14
N VAL A 25 -7.57 13.01 2.64
CA VAL A 25 -6.70 11.84 2.75
C VAL A 25 -6.22 11.51 1.34
N LEU A 26 -4.91 11.42 1.18
CA LEU A 26 -4.25 10.99 -0.05
C LEU A 26 -3.70 9.58 0.17
N ASP A 27 -3.74 8.77 -0.87
CA ASP A 27 -3.21 7.40 -0.86
C ASP A 27 -2.21 7.27 -2.02
N SER A 28 -1.01 6.76 -1.71
CA SER A 28 -0.03 6.32 -2.69
C SER A 28 0.11 4.80 -2.66
N PRO A 29 -0.77 4.06 -3.37
CA PRO A 29 -0.87 2.61 -3.25
C PRO A 29 0.26 1.87 -3.96
N HIS A 30 0.99 2.55 -4.84
CA HIS A 30 1.93 1.94 -5.81
C HIS A 30 3.36 2.49 -5.71
N SER A 31 3.67 3.30 -4.69
CA SER A 31 5.00 3.86 -4.45
C SER A 31 5.99 2.90 -3.78
N GLY A 32 5.50 1.80 -3.19
CA GLY A 32 6.29 0.91 -2.37
C GLY A 32 7.38 0.18 -3.15
N THR A 33 8.55 0.05 -2.53
CA THR A 33 9.74 -0.61 -3.10
C THR A 33 10.37 -1.63 -2.16
N ASP A 34 9.73 -1.92 -1.03
CA ASP A 34 10.18 -2.92 -0.07
C ASP A 34 9.65 -4.30 -0.51
N TYR A 35 10.44 -5.00 -1.33
CA TYR A 35 10.13 -6.35 -1.82
C TYR A 35 10.21 -7.36 -0.66
N PRO A 36 9.10 -8.02 -0.28
CA PRO A 36 9.12 -8.99 0.81
C PRO A 36 10.06 -10.17 0.51
N PRO A 37 10.78 -10.71 1.52
CA PRO A 37 11.72 -11.81 1.33
C PRO A 37 11.04 -13.13 0.90
N ASP A 38 9.73 -13.25 1.10
CA ASP A 38 8.88 -14.39 0.73
C ASP A 38 8.19 -14.22 -0.63
N PHE A 39 8.48 -13.16 -1.39
CA PHE A 39 7.87 -12.94 -2.71
C PHE A 39 8.19 -14.06 -3.72
N ASP A 40 9.35 -14.71 -3.61
CA ASP A 40 9.74 -15.86 -4.44
C ASP A 40 9.46 -15.67 -5.95
N HIS A 41 9.75 -14.46 -6.45
CA HIS A 41 9.43 -14.08 -7.82
C HIS A 41 10.34 -14.81 -8.83
N GLN A 42 9.76 -15.27 -9.94
CA GLN A 42 10.53 -15.84 -11.06
C GLN A 42 10.93 -14.80 -12.11
N ALA A 43 10.27 -13.63 -12.10
CA ALA A 43 10.56 -12.54 -13.01
C ALA A 43 11.89 -11.87 -12.69
N ASP A 44 12.51 -11.30 -13.72
CA ASP A 44 13.64 -10.38 -13.57
C ASP A 44 13.22 -9.17 -12.70
N PRO A 45 13.99 -8.81 -11.66
CA PRO A 45 13.72 -7.63 -10.82
C PRO A 45 13.43 -6.35 -11.63
N ALA A 46 14.13 -6.12 -12.75
CA ALA A 46 13.89 -4.93 -13.57
C ALA A 46 12.47 -4.89 -14.16
N ARG A 47 11.88 -6.06 -14.43
CA ARG A 47 10.48 -6.16 -14.87
C ARG A 47 9.51 -5.88 -13.74
N LEU A 48 9.81 -6.34 -12.53
CA LEU A 48 8.98 -6.04 -11.35
C LEU A 48 8.94 -4.54 -11.08
N ARG A 49 10.11 -3.90 -11.11
CA ARG A 49 10.24 -2.45 -10.90
C ARG A 49 9.51 -1.61 -11.94
N SER A 50 9.30 -2.14 -13.15
CA SER A 50 8.53 -1.43 -14.19
C SER A 50 7.05 -1.23 -13.84
N ALA A 51 6.54 -1.96 -12.85
CA ALA A 51 5.19 -1.79 -12.32
C ALA A 51 5.10 -0.73 -11.21
N GLU A 52 6.22 -0.23 -10.69
CA GLU A 52 6.20 0.79 -9.63
C GLU A 52 5.74 2.14 -10.16
N ASP A 53 4.86 2.81 -9.42
CA ASP A 53 4.60 4.23 -9.60
C ASP A 53 5.57 5.01 -8.69
N THR A 54 6.87 4.86 -8.97
CA THR A 54 7.93 5.28 -8.05
C THR A 54 7.84 6.77 -7.73
N HIS A 55 8.03 7.12 -6.45
CA HIS A 55 8.06 8.51 -5.93
C HIS A 55 6.74 9.29 -6.01
N VAL A 56 5.60 8.68 -6.35
CA VAL A 56 4.31 9.40 -6.33
C VAL A 56 3.99 9.98 -4.95
N HIS A 57 4.36 9.29 -3.88
CA HIS A 57 4.21 9.77 -2.51
C HIS A 57 5.01 11.05 -2.21
N GLU A 58 6.15 11.28 -2.90
CA GLU A 58 6.96 12.50 -2.77
C GLU A 58 6.27 13.69 -3.46
N LEU A 59 5.61 13.45 -4.61
CA LEU A 59 4.86 14.48 -5.34
C LEU A 59 3.74 15.09 -4.49
N PHE A 60 3.22 14.34 -3.52
CA PHE A 60 2.15 14.76 -2.63
C PHE A 60 2.62 15.35 -1.29
N GLU A 61 3.93 15.38 -0.99
CA GLU A 61 4.43 15.81 0.33
C GLU A 61 4.00 17.21 0.74
N GLY A 62 3.90 18.15 -0.21
CA GLY A 62 3.42 19.51 0.06
C GLY A 62 1.98 19.57 0.60
N ALA A 63 1.18 18.51 0.45
CA ALA A 63 -0.15 18.43 1.05
C ALA A 63 -0.10 18.23 2.57
N LEU A 64 0.96 17.62 3.10
CA LEU A 64 1.17 17.45 4.54
C LEU A 64 1.29 18.81 5.24
N ASP A 65 1.96 19.78 4.61
CA ASP A 65 2.08 21.16 5.10
C ASP A 65 0.72 21.89 5.17
N GLN A 66 -0.26 21.43 4.38
CA GLN A 66 -1.63 21.96 4.39
C GLN A 66 -2.55 21.21 5.38
N GLY A 67 -2.01 20.23 6.11
CA GLY A 67 -2.76 19.43 7.10
C GLY A 67 -3.53 18.26 6.52
N ALA A 68 -3.19 17.82 5.29
CA ALA A 68 -3.66 16.55 4.75
C ALA A 68 -3.04 15.35 5.50
N VAL A 69 -3.63 14.18 5.31
CA VAL A 69 -3.05 12.90 5.70
C VAL A 69 -2.66 12.15 4.43
N LEU A 70 -1.51 11.49 4.44
CA LEU A 70 -1.02 10.67 3.34
C LEU A 70 -0.79 9.24 3.83
N VAL A 71 -1.28 8.26 3.09
CA VAL A 71 -1.08 6.82 3.34
C VAL A 71 -0.26 6.25 2.20
N ASP A 72 0.89 5.66 2.51
CA ASP A 72 1.80 5.10 1.51
C ASP A 72 1.90 3.60 1.70
N ALA A 73 1.69 2.82 0.64
CA ALA A 73 2.09 1.42 0.63
C ALA A 73 3.62 1.31 0.58
N LEU A 74 4.20 0.46 1.43
CA LEU A 74 5.66 0.25 1.48
C LEU A 74 6.11 -0.90 0.57
N PHE A 75 5.23 -1.87 0.34
CA PHE A 75 5.43 -3.03 -0.53
C PHE A 75 5.08 -2.72 -2.00
N PRO A 76 5.70 -3.40 -2.97
CA PRO A 76 5.43 -3.16 -4.39
C PRO A 76 4.09 -3.77 -4.80
N ARG A 77 3.36 -3.08 -5.69
CA ARG A 77 2.08 -3.57 -6.23
C ARG A 77 2.18 -4.89 -6.98
N SER A 78 3.39 -5.27 -7.42
CA SER A 78 3.66 -6.54 -8.06
C SER A 78 3.57 -7.73 -7.09
N TYR A 79 3.73 -7.49 -5.78
CA TYR A 79 3.50 -8.49 -4.74
C TYR A 79 2.00 -8.66 -4.48
N ILE A 80 1.33 -7.56 -4.16
CA ILE A 80 -0.12 -7.46 -4.08
C ILE A 80 -0.52 -6.03 -4.44
N ASP A 81 -1.55 -5.86 -5.28
CA ASP A 81 -2.00 -4.53 -5.70
C ASP A 81 -3.13 -4.03 -4.76
N PRO A 82 -2.88 -3.06 -3.87
CA PRO A 82 -3.90 -2.58 -2.93
C PRO A 82 -4.97 -1.72 -3.62
N ASN A 83 -4.76 -1.33 -4.89
CA ASN A 83 -5.73 -0.62 -5.71
C ASN A 83 -6.53 -1.59 -6.61
N ARG A 84 -6.70 -2.84 -6.14
CA ARG A 84 -7.55 -3.88 -6.74
C ARG A 84 -8.49 -4.49 -5.71
N ALA A 85 -9.65 -4.92 -6.19
CA ALA A 85 -10.59 -5.65 -5.36
C ALA A 85 -10.00 -7.03 -5.00
N ASN A 86 -10.35 -7.55 -3.82
CA ASN A 86 -9.96 -8.89 -3.41
C ASN A 86 -10.54 -10.02 -4.28
N THR A 87 -11.38 -9.71 -5.26
CA THR A 87 -11.94 -10.62 -6.26
C THR A 87 -11.37 -10.41 -7.66
N ASP A 88 -10.45 -9.45 -7.85
CA ASP A 88 -9.90 -9.13 -9.16
C ASP A 88 -8.73 -10.07 -9.52
N PHE A 89 -9.08 -11.32 -9.78
CA PHE A 89 -8.17 -12.37 -10.22
C PHE A 89 -8.90 -13.29 -11.21
N LEU A 90 -8.17 -13.97 -12.08
CA LEU A 90 -8.79 -15.01 -12.92
C LEU A 90 -8.94 -16.28 -12.06
N PRO A 91 -10.11 -16.93 -12.05
CA PRO A 91 -10.30 -18.17 -11.30
C PRO A 91 -9.29 -19.27 -11.67
N ALA A 92 -8.76 -19.24 -12.89
CA ALA A 92 -7.72 -20.15 -13.36
C ALA A 92 -6.35 -19.95 -12.70
N ASP A 93 -6.09 -18.77 -12.12
CA ASP A 93 -4.84 -18.46 -11.42
C ASP A 93 -4.84 -19.02 -9.98
N LEU A 94 -5.99 -19.50 -9.50
CA LEU A 94 -6.13 -20.14 -8.20
C LEU A 94 -5.88 -21.65 -8.33
N THR A 95 -4.78 -22.14 -7.76
CA THR A 95 -4.59 -23.59 -7.58
C THR A 95 -5.59 -24.09 -6.54
N ALA A 96 -6.63 -24.79 -6.98
CA ALA A 96 -7.67 -25.49 -6.23
C ALA A 96 -7.62 -25.40 -4.69
N GLY A 97 -8.59 -24.68 -4.08
CA GLY A 97 -9.13 -25.04 -2.76
C GLY A 97 -9.17 -23.95 -1.69
N ASP A 98 -8.14 -23.10 -1.57
CA ASP A 98 -7.96 -22.25 -0.37
C ASP A 98 -8.19 -20.74 -0.59
N ALA A 99 -8.58 -20.35 -1.81
CA ALA A 99 -8.57 -18.96 -2.26
C ALA A 99 -9.58 -17.99 -1.62
N ILE A 100 -10.35 -18.40 -0.61
CA ILE A 100 -11.32 -17.50 0.05
C ILE A 100 -11.30 -17.71 1.57
N LYS A 101 -10.12 -17.61 2.18
CA LYS A 101 -9.99 -17.14 3.55
C LYS A 101 -8.83 -16.16 3.59
N LEU A 102 -9.14 -14.86 3.58
CA LEU A 102 -8.16 -13.88 4.04
C LEU A 102 -7.79 -14.28 5.48
N PRO A 103 -6.48 -14.38 5.83
CA PRO A 103 -6.05 -14.81 7.17
C PRO A 103 -6.47 -13.83 8.28
N PHE A 104 -7.03 -12.69 7.90
CA PHE A 104 -7.60 -11.67 8.75
C PHE A 104 -8.96 -11.22 8.20
N ALA A 105 -9.87 -10.85 9.09
CA ALA A 105 -11.06 -10.10 8.73
C ALA A 105 -10.71 -8.60 8.65
N LEU A 106 -11.03 -7.94 7.54
CA LEU A 106 -11.05 -6.48 7.48
C LEU A 106 -12.26 -6.01 8.29
N VAL A 107 -12.06 -5.77 9.59
CA VAL A 107 -13.06 -5.09 10.44
C VAL A 107 -12.68 -3.61 10.43
N PRO A 108 -13.46 -2.72 9.79
CA PRO A 108 -13.21 -1.29 9.90
C PRO A 108 -13.29 -0.89 11.38
N PRO A 109 -12.31 -0.15 11.92
CA PRO A 109 -12.47 0.41 13.25
C PRO A 109 -13.65 1.40 13.21
N VAL A 110 -14.59 1.22 14.15
CA VAL A 110 -15.65 2.18 14.47
C VAL A 110 -15.07 3.39 15.22
#